data_AF-A0A117LBH1-F1
#
_entry.id   AF-A0A117LBH1-F1
#
_cell.length_a   1.000
_cell.length_b   1.000
_cell.length_c   1.000
_cell.angle_alpha   90.00
_cell.angle_beta   90.00
_cell.angle_gamma   90.00
#
_symmetry.space_group_name_H-M   'P 1'
#
loop_
_entity.id
_entity.type
_entity.pdbx_description
1 polymer ?
#
loop_
_entity_poly.entity_id
_entity_poly.type
_entity_poly.pdbx_seq_one_letter_code
_entity_poly.pdbx_strand_id
1 'polypeptide(L)'
;MILPAKIRAVESLCGVSFVLALLLGVLGLKNSEAQALPVVSGAVDDSVCRSVYEVSSVPAIVRQEILLSEAHLKVPNDPGGLRNAALAAKKINGTIVQPGAVFSFNRVVGERTQKNGFVPGPVVVRGRHGFRRGLDVGGGVCRTSTAVHHAVLKAGLKVVERHSHSIPVEYAKPGFDAAVNWGVWDYRFLNNTRNPIKIVVGIQGDVIEAQLYSIVPVNANVRVFLDGSEVLFSGRKPFVLNGITYVPPEFFEDNFGLKVTWDRLAKTVSIEGWGRLLKLSNGVLFTNETAMIPLRAVAEWFGAALSWEPGRVQIKSGMLPGCASRSEAAVKPKFLQPSPTSTPCT
;
A
#
# COMPACT_ATOMS: atom_id res chain seq x y z
N MET A 1 -46.53 -5.70 -7.45
CA MET A 1 -46.76 -7.17 -7.55
C MET A 1 -45.52 -7.82 -8.15
N ILE A 2 -44.96 -8.81 -7.43
CA ILE A 2 -44.27 -10.02 -7.93
C ILE A 2 -42.91 -9.77 -8.65
N LEU A 3 -41.74 -9.93 -7.99
CA LEU A 3 -40.91 -11.15 -7.76
C LEU A 3 -40.21 -11.73 -9.03
N PRO A 4 -39.05 -12.42 -8.90
CA PRO A 4 -37.85 -12.24 -9.71
C PRO A 4 -37.60 -13.40 -10.70
N ALA A 5 -36.87 -13.13 -11.78
CA ALA A 5 -36.43 -14.19 -12.69
C ALA A 5 -35.20 -14.92 -12.10
N LYS A 6 -35.42 -16.18 -11.70
CA LYS A 6 -34.41 -17.18 -11.34
C LYS A 6 -33.45 -17.42 -12.51
N ILE A 7 -32.15 -17.27 -12.27
CA ILE A 7 -31.11 -17.86 -13.13
C ILE A 7 -31.03 -19.34 -12.77
N ARG A 8 -31.49 -20.22 -13.66
CA ARG A 8 -31.20 -21.65 -13.61
C ARG A 8 -29.79 -21.86 -14.19
N ALA A 9 -28.93 -22.52 -13.42
CA ALA A 9 -27.74 -23.14 -13.96
C ALA A 9 -28.16 -24.22 -14.96
N VAL A 10 -27.66 -24.12 -16.19
CA VAL A 10 -27.66 -25.23 -17.14
C VAL A 10 -26.21 -25.68 -17.24
N GLU A 11 -25.95 -26.86 -16.68
CA GLU A 11 -24.68 -27.55 -16.78
C GLU A 11 -24.41 -27.96 -18.23
N SER A 12 -23.13 -27.78 -18.60
CA SER A 12 -22.37 -28.61 -19.53
C SER A 12 -23.04 -29.00 -20.85
N LEU A 13 -22.66 -28.28 -21.91
CA LEU A 13 -22.14 -28.89 -23.13
C LEU A 13 -21.46 -27.81 -23.98
N CYS A 14 -20.19 -28.06 -24.26
CA CYS A 14 -19.28 -27.48 -25.25
C CYS A 14 -19.72 -26.22 -26.02
N GLY A 15 -18.82 -25.24 -26.01
CA GLY A 15 -19.06 -23.88 -26.48
C GLY A 15 -19.28 -23.77 -27.98
N VAL A 16 -20.37 -23.09 -28.34
CA VAL A 16 -20.51 -22.39 -29.62
C VAL A 16 -21.23 -21.03 -29.43
N SER A 17 -21.94 -20.79 -28.32
CA SER A 17 -22.75 -19.56 -28.18
C SER A 17 -22.02 -18.31 -27.65
N PHE A 18 -20.77 -18.39 -27.17
CA PHE A 18 -20.08 -17.22 -26.59
C PHE A 18 -19.24 -16.42 -27.59
N VAL A 19 -18.82 -17.01 -28.70
CA VAL A 19 -17.94 -16.34 -29.68
C VAL A 19 -18.73 -15.40 -30.59
N LEU A 20 -20.02 -15.65 -30.82
CA LEU A 20 -20.84 -14.82 -31.71
C LEU A 20 -21.19 -13.44 -31.09
N ALA A 21 -21.22 -13.32 -29.75
CA ALA A 21 -21.52 -12.07 -29.07
C ALA A 21 -20.32 -11.09 -29.07
N LEU A 22 -19.08 -11.58 -29.12
CA LEU A 22 -17.88 -10.73 -29.13
C LEU A 22 -17.53 -10.19 -30.52
N LEU A 23 -17.86 -10.89 -31.60
CA LEU A 23 -17.57 -10.40 -32.96
C LEU A 23 -18.53 -9.30 -33.44
N LEU A 24 -19.76 -9.25 -32.96
CA LEU A 24 -20.72 -8.20 -33.34
C LEU A 24 -20.45 -6.85 -32.64
N GLY A 25 -19.77 -6.85 -31.49
CA GLY A 25 -19.41 -5.63 -30.75
C GLY A 25 -18.20 -4.89 -31.32
N VAL A 26 -17.26 -5.59 -31.97
CA VAL A 26 -16.02 -5.00 -32.49
C VAL A 26 -16.22 -4.32 -33.85
N LEU A 27 -17.29 -4.64 -34.58
CA LEU A 27 -17.56 -4.09 -35.93
C LEU A 27 -18.79 -3.17 -36.02
N GLY A 28 -19.51 -2.92 -34.92
CA GLY A 28 -20.56 -1.88 -34.88
C GLY A 28 -21.76 -2.10 -35.82
N LEU A 29 -22.07 -3.35 -36.17
CA LEU A 29 -23.17 -3.69 -37.08
C LEU A 29 -24.48 -3.94 -36.31
N LYS A 30 -25.58 -3.34 -36.78
CA LYS A 30 -26.93 -3.52 -36.20
C LYS A 30 -27.51 -4.89 -36.57
N ASN A 31 -28.30 -5.45 -35.66
CA ASN A 31 -28.89 -6.81 -35.64
C ASN A 31 -29.82 -7.23 -36.80
N SER A 32 -29.86 -6.55 -37.95
CA SER A 32 -30.88 -6.80 -38.98
C SER A 32 -30.43 -7.50 -40.26
N GLU A 33 -29.18 -7.96 -40.38
CA GLU A 33 -28.70 -8.59 -41.63
C GLU A 33 -27.92 -9.91 -41.44
N ALA A 34 -28.32 -10.73 -40.47
CA ALA A 34 -27.82 -12.10 -40.37
C ALA A 34 -28.63 -13.04 -41.29
N GLN A 35 -28.39 -12.99 -42.60
CA GLN A 35 -28.88 -14.02 -43.53
C GLN A 35 -27.72 -14.66 -44.31
N ALA A 36 -27.65 -15.98 -44.14
CA ALA A 36 -26.99 -16.99 -44.96
C ALA A 36 -25.46 -16.90 -45.16
N LEU A 37 -24.71 -17.63 -44.32
CA LEU A 37 -23.40 -18.17 -44.68
C LEU A 37 -23.43 -19.70 -44.54
N PRO A 38 -22.80 -20.45 -45.45
CA PRO A 38 -22.94 -21.89 -45.54
C PRO A 38 -22.29 -22.59 -44.34
N VAL A 39 -23.01 -23.55 -43.76
CA VAL A 39 -22.45 -24.46 -42.75
C VAL A 39 -21.55 -25.46 -43.48
N VAL A 40 -20.24 -25.26 -43.41
CA VAL A 40 -19.26 -26.28 -43.79
C VAL A 40 -19.13 -27.24 -42.61
N SER A 41 -19.73 -28.43 -42.70
CA SER A 41 -19.52 -29.52 -41.76
C SER A 41 -18.24 -30.26 -42.11
N GLY A 42 -17.11 -29.79 -41.58
CA GLY A 42 -15.85 -30.53 -41.52
C GLY A 42 -15.50 -30.82 -40.07
N ALA A 43 -15.18 -32.07 -39.75
CA ALA A 43 -14.65 -32.42 -38.43
C ALA A 43 -13.34 -31.64 -38.22
N VAL A 44 -13.36 -30.70 -37.27
CA VAL A 44 -12.14 -29.98 -36.86
C VAL A 44 -11.38 -30.93 -35.95
N ASP A 45 -10.17 -31.31 -36.39
CA ASP A 45 -9.23 -32.09 -35.59
C ASP A 45 -8.95 -31.36 -34.25
N ASP A 46 -9.21 -32.05 -33.13
CA ASP A 46 -9.06 -31.55 -31.75
C ASP A 46 -7.63 -31.07 -31.44
N SER A 47 -6.67 -31.37 -32.31
CA SER A 47 -5.29 -30.90 -32.21
C SER A 47 -5.13 -29.38 -32.45
N VAL A 48 -6.04 -28.74 -33.19
CA VAL A 48 -5.90 -27.31 -33.58
C VAL A 48 -6.49 -26.37 -32.52
N CYS A 49 -7.50 -26.80 -31.77
CA CYS A 49 -8.09 -26.02 -30.67
C CYS A 49 -7.16 -25.88 -29.44
N ARG A 50 -6.01 -26.57 -29.41
CA ARG A 50 -5.06 -26.53 -28.31
C ARG A 50 -3.98 -25.44 -28.44
N SER A 51 -4.00 -24.64 -29.50
CA SER A 51 -2.92 -23.68 -29.80
C SER A 51 -3.22 -22.21 -29.53
N VAL A 52 -4.41 -21.85 -29.01
CA VAL A 52 -4.78 -20.43 -28.76
C VAL A 52 -5.49 -20.24 -27.43
N TYR A 53 -4.89 -20.67 -26.32
CA TYR A 53 -5.23 -20.15 -24.98
C TYR A 53 -4.00 -20.13 -24.07
N GLU A 54 -2.88 -19.57 -24.54
CA GLU A 54 -2.02 -18.82 -23.63
C GLU A 54 -2.61 -17.40 -23.57
N VAL A 55 -3.63 -17.24 -22.73
CA VAL A 55 -4.02 -15.90 -22.28
C VAL A 55 -2.82 -15.39 -21.49
N SER A 56 -1.94 -14.67 -22.20
CA SER A 56 -0.96 -13.75 -21.65
C SER A 56 -1.54 -13.16 -20.37
N SER A 57 -0.97 -13.57 -19.24
CA SER A 57 -1.44 -13.21 -17.90
C SER A 57 -1.63 -11.70 -17.84
N VAL A 58 -2.88 -11.24 -17.75
CA VAL A 58 -3.20 -9.82 -17.57
C VAL A 58 -2.30 -9.29 -16.45
N PRO A 59 -1.49 -8.24 -16.68
CA PRO A 59 -0.62 -7.73 -15.63
C PRO A 59 -1.49 -7.38 -14.43
N ALA A 60 -1.22 -8.01 -13.28
CA ALA A 60 -1.87 -7.68 -12.04
C ALA A 60 -1.34 -6.32 -11.57
N ILE A 61 -1.83 -5.25 -12.20
CA ILE A 61 -1.60 -3.90 -11.73
C ILE A 61 -2.42 -3.74 -10.46
N VAL A 62 -1.72 -3.71 -9.33
CA VAL A 62 -2.30 -3.52 -8.01
C VAL A 62 -1.92 -2.16 -7.46
N ARG A 63 -2.68 -1.67 -6.48
CA ARG A 63 -2.38 -0.41 -5.81
C ARG A 63 -1.52 -0.67 -4.58
N GLN A 64 -0.39 0.00 -4.49
CA GLN A 64 0.47 0.00 -3.31
C GLN A 64 0.43 1.35 -2.61
N GLU A 65 0.31 1.34 -1.29
CA GLU A 65 0.46 2.53 -0.45
C GLU A 65 1.93 2.70 -0.08
N ILE A 66 2.57 3.74 -0.61
CA ILE A 66 3.99 4.07 -0.38
C ILE A 66 4.06 5.33 0.48
N LEU A 67 4.74 5.25 1.62
CA LEU A 67 4.91 6.36 2.56
C LEU A 67 5.71 7.49 1.91
N LEU A 68 5.10 8.67 1.82
CA LEU A 68 5.77 9.91 1.41
C LEU A 68 6.48 10.55 2.62
N SER A 69 5.75 10.67 3.71
CA SER A 69 6.19 11.38 4.91
C SER A 69 5.42 10.97 6.14
N GLU A 70 6.03 11.16 7.30
CA GLU A 70 5.38 11.07 8.59
C GLU A 70 5.81 12.17 9.56
N ALA A 71 4.90 12.56 10.45
CA ALA A 71 5.15 13.54 11.49
C ALA A 71 4.51 13.10 12.81
N HIS A 72 5.28 13.25 13.89
CA HIS A 72 4.84 12.98 15.26
C HIS A 72 4.82 14.31 16.00
N LEU A 73 3.67 14.65 16.57
CA LEU A 73 3.46 15.90 17.28
C LEU A 73 3.06 15.60 18.73
N LYS A 74 4.00 15.82 19.64
CA LYS A 74 3.70 15.82 21.08
C LYS A 74 2.86 17.05 21.41
N VAL A 75 1.73 16.84 22.10
CA VAL A 75 0.77 17.90 22.43
C VAL A 75 0.48 17.94 23.94
N PRO A 76 -0.03 19.06 24.48
CA PRO A 76 -0.42 19.12 25.88
C PRO A 76 -1.43 18.04 26.26
N ASN A 77 -1.22 17.44 27.42
CA ASN A 77 -2.08 16.39 27.96
C ASN A 77 -3.26 16.99 28.73
N ASP A 78 -4.20 17.60 28.00
CA ASP A 78 -5.48 18.04 28.53
C ASP A 78 -6.65 17.24 27.92
N PRO A 79 -7.59 16.73 28.73
CA PRO A 79 -8.61 15.79 28.25
C PRO A 79 -9.50 16.34 27.11
N GLY A 80 -9.93 17.61 27.22
CA GLY A 80 -10.82 18.24 26.24
C GLY A 80 -10.14 18.42 24.88
N GLY A 81 -8.92 18.96 24.89
CA GLY A 81 -8.13 19.18 23.69
C GLY A 81 -7.71 17.88 23.01
N LEU A 82 -7.30 16.86 23.79
CA LEU A 82 -6.99 15.54 23.25
C LEU A 82 -8.22 14.87 22.64
N ARG A 83 -9.38 14.92 23.30
CA ARG A 83 -10.62 14.34 22.75
C ARG A 83 -11.02 15.00 21.43
N ASN A 84 -10.93 16.33 21.35
CA ASN A 84 -11.26 17.07 20.13
C ASN A 84 -10.25 16.81 19.01
N ALA A 85 -8.95 16.76 19.34
CA ALA A 85 -7.91 16.41 18.38
C ALA A 85 -8.09 14.98 17.84
N ALA A 86 -8.40 14.02 18.72
CA ALA A 86 -8.70 12.63 18.37
C ALA A 86 -9.92 12.53 17.44
N LEU A 87 -10.99 13.27 17.72
CA LEU A 87 -12.18 13.30 16.87
C LEU A 87 -11.86 13.89 15.49
N ALA A 88 -11.10 14.98 15.42
CA ALA A 88 -10.65 15.55 14.14
C ALA A 88 -9.75 14.56 13.37
N ALA A 89 -8.82 13.90 14.06
CA ALA A 89 -7.95 12.88 13.47
C ALA A 89 -8.78 11.73 12.88
N LYS A 90 -9.76 11.22 13.63
CA LYS A 90 -10.67 10.16 13.17
C LYS A 90 -11.44 10.56 11.92
N LYS A 91 -11.90 11.81 11.80
CA LYS A 91 -12.60 12.31 10.61
C LYS A 91 -11.69 12.43 9.39
N ILE A 92 -10.42 12.76 9.59
CA ILE A 92 -9.43 12.94 8.51
C ILE A 92 -8.86 11.60 8.05
N ASN A 93 -8.71 10.65 8.97
CA ASN A 93 -8.08 9.36 8.72
C ASN A 93 -8.76 8.62 7.54
N GLY A 94 -7.95 8.21 6.57
CA GLY A 94 -8.40 7.54 5.35
C GLY A 94 -8.80 8.49 4.21
N THR A 95 -8.74 9.82 4.39
CA THR A 95 -9.06 10.78 3.32
C THR A 95 -8.12 10.59 2.14
N ILE A 96 -8.67 10.45 0.93
CA ILE A 96 -7.92 10.40 -0.33
C ILE A 96 -8.03 11.74 -1.04
N VAL A 97 -6.88 12.34 -1.33
CA VAL A 97 -6.74 13.58 -2.09
C VAL A 97 -6.25 13.23 -3.50
N GLN A 98 -7.12 13.39 -4.51
CA GLN A 98 -6.78 13.09 -5.90
C GLN A 98 -5.68 14.03 -6.45
N PRO A 99 -4.92 13.62 -7.48
CA PRO A 99 -3.98 14.51 -8.17
C PRO A 99 -4.64 15.83 -8.59
N GLY A 100 -3.99 16.95 -8.30
CA GLY A 100 -4.51 18.30 -8.58
C GLY A 100 -5.63 18.77 -7.65
N ALA A 101 -6.15 17.93 -6.75
CA ALA A 101 -7.19 18.32 -5.80
C ALA A 101 -6.61 19.00 -4.56
N VAL A 102 -7.41 19.87 -3.94
CA VAL A 102 -7.07 20.56 -2.71
C VAL A 102 -7.80 19.92 -1.53
N PHE A 103 -7.04 19.45 -0.54
CA PHE A 103 -7.56 19.08 0.76
C PHE A 103 -8.01 20.34 1.53
N SER A 104 -9.08 20.21 2.31
CA SER A 104 -9.57 21.25 3.23
C SER A 104 -9.89 20.60 4.56
N PHE A 105 -9.22 21.06 5.60
CA PHE A 105 -9.40 20.54 6.95
C PHE A 105 -10.85 20.77 7.42
N ASN A 106 -11.34 21.99 7.26
CA ASN A 106 -12.70 22.34 7.66
C ASN A 106 -13.73 21.51 6.90
N ARG A 107 -13.60 21.34 5.58
CA ARG A 107 -14.55 20.54 4.79
C ARG A 107 -14.65 19.09 5.29
N VAL A 108 -13.54 18.50 5.75
CA VAL A 108 -13.51 17.10 6.23
C VAL A 108 -13.96 17.00 7.69
N VAL A 109 -13.52 17.91 8.56
CA VAL A 109 -13.80 17.84 10.00
C VAL A 109 -15.19 18.39 10.35
N GLY A 110 -15.69 19.36 9.59
CA GLY A 110 -16.96 20.04 9.81
C GLY A 110 -16.95 21.01 10.99
N GLU A 111 -18.12 21.56 11.31
CA GLU A 111 -18.30 22.51 12.40
C GLU A 111 -18.05 21.90 13.78
N ARG A 112 -17.43 22.67 14.67
CA ARG A 112 -17.03 22.25 16.02
C ARG A 112 -18.15 22.52 17.03
N THR A 113 -19.20 21.70 17.02
CA THR A 113 -20.33 21.80 17.97
C THR A 113 -20.41 20.59 18.90
N GLN A 114 -21.13 20.73 20.02
CA GLN A 114 -21.41 19.60 20.92
C GLN A 114 -22.21 18.51 20.21
N LYS A 115 -23.17 18.89 19.37
CA LYS A 115 -23.95 17.96 18.53
C LYS A 115 -23.05 17.13 17.60
N ASN A 116 -21.95 17.72 17.11
CA ASN A 116 -20.97 17.03 16.28
C ASN A 116 -19.92 16.24 17.09
N GLY A 117 -20.11 16.11 18.41
CA GLY A 117 -19.28 15.31 19.31
C GLY A 117 -18.08 16.04 19.93
N PHE A 118 -17.93 17.34 19.68
CA PHE A 118 -16.86 18.15 20.25
C PHE A 118 -17.18 18.59 21.68
N VAL A 119 -16.15 18.79 22.49
CA VAL A 119 -16.26 19.24 23.88
C VAL A 119 -15.53 20.56 24.13
N PRO A 120 -15.80 21.26 25.24
CA PRO A 120 -14.94 22.35 25.67
C PRO A 120 -13.48 21.90 25.77
N GLY A 121 -12.58 22.68 25.19
CA GLY A 121 -11.14 22.47 25.23
C GLY A 121 -10.37 23.78 25.04
N PRO A 122 -9.03 23.76 25.15
CA PRO A 122 -8.21 24.96 25.06
C PRO A 122 -8.30 25.65 23.71
N VAL A 123 -8.55 26.96 23.74
CA VAL A 123 -8.59 27.84 22.57
C VAL A 123 -7.79 29.12 22.83
N VAL A 124 -7.44 29.81 21.74
CA VAL A 124 -6.98 31.19 21.77
C VAL A 124 -8.16 32.09 21.45
N VAL A 125 -8.52 32.99 22.37
CA VAL A 125 -9.65 33.92 22.23
C VAL A 125 -9.18 35.36 22.30
N ARG A 126 -9.85 36.25 21.56
CA ARG A 126 -9.63 37.70 21.66
C ARG A 126 -10.35 38.25 22.89
N GLY A 127 -9.62 38.85 23.82
CA GLY A 127 -10.14 39.57 24.98
C GLY A 127 -9.93 41.08 24.88
N ARG A 128 -10.37 41.82 25.92
CA ARG A 128 -10.25 43.28 26.00
C ARG A 128 -8.80 43.80 25.91
N HIS A 129 -7.83 43.01 26.37
CA HIS A 129 -6.41 43.37 26.39
C HIS A 129 -5.56 42.53 25.42
N GLY A 130 -6.17 42.02 24.33
CA GLY A 130 -5.49 41.19 23.34
C GLY A 130 -5.87 39.71 23.41
N PHE A 131 -5.09 38.85 22.78
CA PHE A 131 -5.36 37.42 22.70
C PHE A 131 -4.93 36.69 23.99
N ARG A 132 -5.78 35.80 24.49
CA ARG A 132 -5.53 35.00 25.69
C ARG A 132 -5.99 33.56 25.51
N ARG A 133 -5.57 32.69 26.43
CA ARG A 133 -6.07 31.32 26.51
C ARG A 133 -7.47 31.29 27.14
N GLY A 134 -8.30 30.37 26.66
CA GLY A 134 -9.66 30.15 27.13
C GLY A 134 -10.13 28.74 26.85
N LEU A 135 -11.41 28.48 27.11
CA LEU A 135 -12.07 27.22 26.79
C LEU A 135 -13.25 27.49 25.87
N ASP A 136 -13.38 26.69 24.82
CA ASP A 136 -14.55 26.70 23.93
C ASP A 136 -14.72 25.32 23.28
N VAL A 137 -15.91 25.05 22.77
CA VAL A 137 -16.25 23.79 22.12
C VAL A 137 -15.37 23.58 20.89
N GLY A 138 -14.71 22.41 20.83
CA GLY A 138 -13.76 22.09 19.77
C GLY A 138 -12.35 22.66 19.98
N GLY A 139 -12.06 23.30 21.12
CA GLY A 139 -10.70 23.68 21.44
C GLY A 139 -9.74 22.49 21.41
N GLY A 140 -8.55 22.69 20.83
CA GLY A 140 -7.54 21.64 20.63
C GLY A 140 -7.52 20.99 19.23
N VAL A 141 -8.55 21.19 18.37
CA VAL A 141 -8.54 20.64 16.99
C VAL A 141 -7.36 21.11 16.14
N CYS A 142 -6.79 22.29 16.42
CA CYS A 142 -5.64 22.82 15.70
C CYS A 142 -4.37 21.96 15.84
N ARG A 143 -4.31 21.09 16.85
CA ARG A 143 -3.22 20.13 17.03
C ARG A 143 -3.17 19.14 15.87
N THR A 144 -4.34 18.65 15.44
CA THR A 144 -4.46 17.72 14.33
C THR A 144 -4.10 18.38 13.01
N SER A 145 -4.58 19.61 12.74
CA SER A 145 -4.18 20.34 11.52
C SER A 145 -2.69 20.62 11.50
N THR A 146 -2.09 20.94 12.66
CA THR A 146 -0.63 21.16 12.78
C THR A 146 0.16 19.87 12.50
N ALA A 147 -0.28 18.71 13.02
CA ALA A 147 0.39 17.44 12.75
C ALA A 147 0.33 17.07 11.25
N VAL A 148 -0.84 17.23 10.62
CA VAL A 148 -1.00 17.04 9.16
C VAL A 148 -0.12 18.04 8.40
N HIS A 149 -0.03 19.28 8.87
CA HIS A 149 0.83 20.30 8.26
C HIS A 149 2.31 19.90 8.27
N HIS A 150 2.82 19.35 9.38
CA HIS A 150 4.20 18.87 9.45
C HIS A 150 4.46 17.73 8.46
N ALA A 151 3.51 16.80 8.31
CA ALA A 151 3.63 15.74 7.30
C ALA A 151 3.62 16.32 5.88
N VAL A 152 2.71 17.24 5.57
CA VAL A 152 2.64 17.94 4.26
C VAL A 152 3.94 18.65 3.92
N LEU A 153 4.55 19.37 4.88
CA LEU A 153 5.84 20.04 4.69
C LEU A 153 6.96 19.03 4.40
N LYS A 154 7.04 17.94 5.17
CA LYS A 154 8.04 16.87 4.95
C LYS A 154 7.86 16.15 3.61
N ALA A 155 6.64 16.07 3.09
CA ALA A 155 6.34 15.51 1.77
C ALA A 155 6.61 16.48 0.61
N GLY A 156 6.97 17.75 0.87
CA GLY A 156 7.17 18.76 -0.17
C GLY A 156 5.88 19.14 -0.91
N LEU A 157 4.72 18.96 -0.28
CA LEU A 157 3.44 19.30 -0.87
C LEU A 157 3.15 20.80 -0.76
N LYS A 158 2.43 21.36 -1.74
CA LYS A 158 2.12 22.78 -1.78
C LYS A 158 1.00 23.14 -0.80
N VAL A 159 1.32 23.96 0.19
CA VAL A 159 0.32 24.56 1.10
C VAL A 159 -0.43 25.67 0.34
N VAL A 160 -1.76 25.61 0.37
CA VAL A 160 -2.66 26.56 -0.29
C VAL A 160 -3.17 27.61 0.70
N GLU A 161 -3.48 27.18 1.92
CA GLU A 161 -3.94 28.05 2.99
C GLU A 161 -3.40 27.53 4.32
N ARG A 162 -2.83 28.44 5.12
CA ARG A 162 -2.35 28.17 6.47
C ARG A 162 -2.34 29.47 7.25
N HIS A 163 -2.79 29.40 8.50
CA HIS A 163 -2.79 30.51 9.45
C HIS A 163 -1.98 30.13 10.69
N SER A 164 -1.28 31.11 11.27
CA SER A 164 -0.71 30.95 12.62
C SER A 164 -1.76 31.27 13.68
N HIS A 165 -1.60 30.69 14.87
CA HIS A 165 -2.27 31.19 16.06
C HIS A 165 -1.77 32.61 16.38
N SER A 166 -2.65 33.44 16.92
CA SER A 166 -2.33 34.82 17.32
C SER A 166 -1.36 34.92 18.49
N ILE A 167 -1.15 33.82 19.24
CA ILE A 167 -0.16 33.70 20.32
C ILE A 167 0.59 32.37 20.16
N PRO A 168 1.83 32.25 20.67
CA PRO A 168 2.57 31.00 20.64
C PRO A 168 1.83 29.83 21.28
N VAL A 169 1.94 28.66 20.66
CA VAL A 169 1.41 27.39 21.16
C VAL A 169 2.56 26.47 21.58
N GLU A 170 2.35 25.68 22.63
CA GLU A 170 3.41 24.84 23.21
C GLU A 170 3.84 23.66 22.33
N TYR A 171 2.97 23.23 21.41
CA TYR A 171 3.19 22.03 20.59
C TYR A 171 3.85 22.33 19.24
N ALA A 172 4.12 23.58 18.89
CA ALA A 172 4.74 23.91 17.60
C ALA A 172 5.64 25.14 17.70
N LYS A 173 6.75 25.09 16.97
CA LYS A 173 7.63 26.25 16.80
C LYS A 173 6.88 27.37 16.05
N PRO A 174 7.21 28.65 16.30
CA PRO A 174 6.64 29.75 15.54
C PRO A 174 6.77 29.53 14.03
N GLY A 175 5.66 29.68 13.30
CA GLY A 175 5.60 29.48 11.85
C GLY A 175 5.34 28.05 11.38
N PHE A 176 5.32 27.07 12.29
CA PHE A 176 5.07 25.66 11.98
C PHE A 176 3.71 25.15 12.49
N ASP A 177 2.91 25.99 13.14
CA ASP A 177 1.55 25.65 13.55
C ASP A 177 0.55 25.83 12.39
N ALA A 178 -0.61 25.19 12.45
CA ALA A 178 -1.69 25.42 11.48
C ALA A 178 -3.01 25.65 12.22
N ALA A 179 -3.33 26.91 12.49
CA ALA A 179 -4.57 27.30 13.13
C ALA A 179 -5.77 27.12 12.19
N VAL A 180 -6.88 26.65 12.74
CA VAL A 180 -8.15 26.47 12.01
C VAL A 180 -9.28 27.05 12.84
N ASN A 181 -10.21 27.73 12.17
CA ASN A 181 -11.44 28.27 12.73
C ASN A 181 -12.56 28.03 11.72
N TRP A 182 -13.62 27.35 12.14
CA TRP A 182 -14.73 27.01 11.24
C TRP A 182 -15.33 28.27 10.62
N GLY A 183 -15.51 28.26 9.30
CA GLY A 183 -16.05 29.39 8.54
C GLY A 183 -15.10 30.58 8.34
N VAL A 184 -13.89 30.57 8.94
CA VAL A 184 -12.97 31.73 8.89
C VAL A 184 -11.56 31.33 8.45
N TRP A 185 -10.90 30.39 9.13
CA TRP A 185 -9.53 29.96 8.86
C TRP A 185 -9.50 28.47 8.56
N ASP A 186 -8.96 28.09 7.41
CA ASP A 186 -8.80 26.70 7.03
C ASP A 186 -7.33 26.31 6.93
N TYR A 187 -7.07 25.01 6.97
CA TYR A 187 -5.81 24.43 6.55
C TYR A 187 -6.02 23.66 5.26
N ARG A 188 -5.32 24.08 4.20
CA ARG A 188 -5.49 23.54 2.85
C ARG A 188 -4.15 23.27 2.20
N PHE A 189 -4.04 22.14 1.54
CA PHE A 189 -2.89 21.80 0.70
C PHE A 189 -3.35 21.19 -0.62
N LEU A 190 -2.54 21.41 -1.64
CA LEU A 190 -2.72 20.85 -2.97
C LEU A 190 -1.98 19.52 -3.05
N ASN A 191 -2.65 18.47 -3.55
CA ASN A 191 -1.91 17.32 -4.06
C ASN A 191 -1.30 17.69 -5.42
N ASN A 192 -0.08 18.22 -5.37
CA ASN A 192 0.71 18.57 -6.56
C ASN A 192 1.52 17.38 -7.11
N THR A 193 1.17 16.15 -6.72
CA THR A 193 1.79 14.92 -7.24
C THR A 193 0.91 14.29 -8.34
N ARG A 194 1.43 13.25 -9.00
CA ARG A 194 0.70 12.52 -10.04
C ARG A 194 -0.19 11.40 -9.50
N ASN A 195 -0.07 11.06 -8.21
CA ASN A 195 -0.75 9.94 -7.58
C ASN A 195 -1.73 10.42 -6.51
N PRO A 196 -2.82 9.69 -6.23
CA PRO A 196 -3.67 10.00 -5.08
C PRO A 196 -2.87 9.90 -3.78
N ILE A 197 -3.16 10.81 -2.84
CA ILE A 197 -2.54 10.81 -1.51
C ILE A 197 -3.58 10.40 -0.48
N LYS A 198 -3.30 9.35 0.28
CA LYS A 198 -4.08 8.95 1.45
C LYS A 198 -3.47 9.57 2.70
N ILE A 199 -4.34 10.19 3.50
CA ILE A 199 -3.98 10.77 4.79
C ILE A 199 -4.33 9.76 5.89
N VAL A 200 -3.36 9.35 6.69
CA VAL A 200 -3.56 8.48 7.85
C VAL A 200 -3.18 9.27 9.09
N VAL A 201 -4.11 9.43 10.04
CA VAL A 201 -3.87 10.22 11.26
C VAL A 201 -4.43 9.47 12.46
N GLY A 202 -3.60 9.34 13.48
CA GLY A 202 -3.95 8.72 14.75
C GLY A 202 -3.44 9.54 15.93
N ILE A 203 -3.86 9.15 17.12
CA ILE A 203 -3.35 9.71 18.37
C ILE A 203 -3.07 8.57 19.34
N GLN A 204 -1.88 8.57 19.92
CA GLN A 204 -1.42 7.60 20.91
C GLN A 204 -0.97 8.36 22.15
N GLY A 205 -1.72 8.23 23.25
CA GLY A 205 -1.54 9.09 24.42
C GLY A 205 -1.72 10.56 24.07
N ASP A 206 -0.63 11.32 24.13
CA ASP A 206 -0.53 12.75 23.81
C ASP A 206 0.39 13.02 22.60
N VAL A 207 0.58 12.02 21.74
CA VAL A 207 1.30 12.16 20.46
C VAL A 207 0.33 11.94 19.31
N ILE A 208 0.21 12.95 18.44
CA ILE A 208 -0.53 12.83 17.17
C ILE A 208 0.45 12.38 16.09
N GLU A 209 0.10 11.30 15.40
CA GLU A 209 0.86 10.76 14.29
C GLU A 209 0.11 11.03 12.99
N ALA A 210 0.75 11.72 12.05
CA ALA A 210 0.21 12.00 10.74
C ALA A 210 1.13 11.42 9.66
N GLN A 211 0.58 10.60 8.79
CA GLN A 211 1.27 9.93 7.69
C GLN A 211 0.57 10.24 6.37
N LEU A 212 1.37 10.45 5.33
CA LEU A 212 0.88 10.63 3.96
C LEU A 212 1.41 9.48 3.10
N TYR A 213 0.50 8.76 2.45
CA TYR A 213 0.83 7.67 1.54
C TYR A 213 0.45 8.04 0.11
N SER A 214 1.37 7.86 -0.83
CA SER A 214 1.07 7.87 -2.26
C SER A 214 0.49 6.52 -2.65
N ILE A 215 -0.66 6.53 -3.31
CA ILE A 215 -1.29 5.32 -3.86
C ILE A 215 -0.77 5.13 -5.29
N VAL A 216 0.11 4.15 -5.50
CA VAL A 216 0.82 3.95 -6.78
C VAL A 216 0.41 2.64 -7.43
N PRO A 217 0.09 2.61 -8.74
CA PRO A 217 -0.05 1.36 -9.46
C PRO A 217 1.32 0.68 -9.61
N VAL A 218 1.40 -0.58 -9.19
CA VAL A 218 2.61 -1.41 -9.30
C VAL A 218 2.29 -2.69 -10.06
N ASN A 219 3.28 -3.25 -10.76
CA ASN A 219 3.12 -4.54 -11.41
C ASN A 219 3.45 -5.65 -10.41
N ALA A 220 2.43 -6.35 -9.90
CA ALA A 220 2.61 -7.48 -8.98
C ALA A 220 2.75 -8.84 -9.71
N ASN A 221 2.77 -8.85 -11.04
CA ASN A 221 3.04 -10.06 -11.82
C ASN A 221 4.55 -10.25 -12.00
N VAL A 222 5.24 -10.47 -10.89
CA VAL A 222 6.66 -10.79 -10.87
C VAL A 222 6.88 -12.08 -10.10
N ARG A 223 7.48 -13.06 -10.78
CA ARG A 223 7.91 -14.33 -10.19
C ARG A 223 9.40 -14.30 -9.96
N VAL A 224 9.83 -14.68 -8.76
CA VAL A 224 11.25 -14.71 -8.37
C VAL A 224 11.70 -16.16 -8.36
N PHE A 225 12.79 -16.45 -9.04
CA PHE A 225 13.39 -17.78 -9.10
C PHE A 225 14.77 -17.74 -8.46
N LEU A 226 15.05 -18.72 -7.60
CA LEU A 226 16.35 -18.96 -6.99
C LEU A 226 16.89 -20.30 -7.50
N ASP A 227 18.03 -20.27 -8.20
CA ASP A 227 18.67 -21.45 -8.80
C ASP A 227 17.69 -22.32 -9.63
N GLY A 228 16.81 -21.66 -10.38
CA GLY A 228 15.81 -22.31 -11.24
C GLY A 228 14.51 -22.72 -10.54
N SER A 229 14.43 -22.63 -9.20
CA SER A 229 13.22 -22.92 -8.43
C SER A 229 12.44 -21.64 -8.11
N GLU A 230 11.12 -21.65 -8.30
CA GLU A 230 10.27 -20.50 -7.96
C GLU A 230 10.17 -20.31 -6.44
N VAL A 231 10.36 -19.09 -5.98
CA VAL A 231 10.17 -18.69 -4.58
C VAL A 231 8.72 -18.28 -4.37
N LEU A 232 8.04 -18.95 -3.45
CA LEU A 232 6.65 -18.66 -3.10
C LEU A 232 6.59 -17.68 -1.92
N PHE A 233 5.83 -16.61 -2.09
CA PHE A 233 5.61 -15.58 -1.08
C PHE A 233 4.26 -15.82 -0.40
N SER A 234 4.27 -16.31 0.84
CA SER A 234 3.05 -16.54 1.64
C SER A 234 2.46 -15.23 2.22
N GLY A 235 3.29 -14.21 2.40
CA GLY A 235 2.92 -12.91 2.93
C GLY A 235 2.94 -11.80 1.88
N ARG A 236 3.79 -10.78 2.11
CA ARG A 236 3.95 -9.67 1.16
C ARG A 236 4.55 -10.19 -0.14
N LYS A 237 3.99 -9.73 -1.26
CA LYS A 237 4.44 -10.14 -2.59
C LYS A 237 5.43 -9.13 -3.16
N PRO A 238 6.40 -9.57 -3.97
CA PRO A 238 7.23 -8.67 -4.75
C PRO A 238 6.40 -7.90 -5.78
N PHE A 239 6.90 -6.73 -6.17
CA PHE A 239 6.31 -5.96 -7.25
C PHE A 239 7.37 -5.19 -8.03
N VAL A 240 7.02 -4.75 -9.23
CA VAL A 240 7.85 -3.88 -10.06
C VAL A 240 7.27 -2.47 -10.07
N LEU A 241 8.11 -1.49 -9.75
CA LEU A 241 7.79 -0.07 -9.85
C LEU A 241 8.93 0.64 -10.58
N ASN A 242 8.61 1.36 -11.66
CA ASN A 242 9.58 2.09 -12.49
C ASN A 242 10.77 1.22 -12.94
N GLY A 243 10.52 -0.05 -13.28
CA GLY A 243 11.55 -1.00 -13.71
C GLY A 243 12.38 -1.62 -12.58
N ILE A 244 12.14 -1.25 -11.32
CA ILE A 244 12.84 -1.80 -10.16
C ILE A 244 11.98 -2.90 -9.54
N THR A 245 12.55 -4.09 -9.38
CA THR A 245 11.94 -5.18 -8.62
C THR A 245 12.16 -4.96 -7.13
N TYR A 246 11.06 -4.85 -6.40
CA TYR A 246 11.02 -4.74 -4.96
C TYR A 246 10.62 -6.07 -4.34
N VAL A 247 11.36 -6.49 -3.32
CA VAL A 247 11.10 -7.70 -2.54
C VAL A 247 10.98 -7.33 -1.05
N PRO A 248 10.20 -8.08 -0.27
CA PRO A 248 10.05 -7.80 1.15
C PRO A 248 11.25 -8.38 1.95
N PRO A 249 11.48 -7.97 3.21
CA PRO A 249 12.64 -8.38 4.01
C PRO A 249 12.73 -9.89 4.21
N GLU A 250 11.57 -10.54 4.40
CA GLU A 250 11.44 -11.98 4.66
C GLU A 250 12.05 -12.81 3.52
N PHE A 251 12.06 -12.27 2.30
CA PHE A 251 12.74 -12.90 1.16
C PHE A 251 14.22 -13.17 1.45
N PHE A 252 14.91 -12.21 2.05
CA PHE A 252 16.33 -12.31 2.34
C PHE A 252 16.61 -13.16 3.57
N GLU A 253 15.75 -13.06 4.56
CA GLU A 253 15.81 -13.84 5.79
C GLU A 253 15.62 -15.33 5.49
N ASP A 254 14.56 -15.69 4.77
CA ASP A 254 14.15 -17.08 4.54
C ASP A 254 15.09 -17.81 3.55
N ASN A 255 15.57 -17.13 2.52
CA ASN A 255 16.32 -17.78 1.44
C ASN A 255 17.85 -17.66 1.60
N PHE A 256 18.33 -16.67 2.35
CA PHE A 256 19.76 -16.39 2.47
C PHE A 256 20.25 -16.31 3.93
N GLY A 257 19.37 -16.39 4.93
CA GLY A 257 19.74 -16.28 6.33
C GLY A 257 20.30 -14.90 6.70
N LEU A 258 19.98 -13.86 5.92
CA LEU A 258 20.40 -12.49 6.19
C LEU A 258 19.48 -11.89 7.24
N LYS A 259 20.05 -11.15 8.19
CA LYS A 259 19.28 -10.39 9.16
C LYS A 259 18.90 -9.04 8.56
N VAL A 260 17.60 -8.75 8.46
CA VAL A 260 17.12 -7.46 7.93
C VAL A 260 16.45 -6.65 9.03
N THR A 261 16.88 -5.41 9.22
CA THR A 261 16.22 -4.45 10.11
C THR A 261 15.91 -3.17 9.35
N TRP A 262 14.85 -2.48 9.75
CA TRP A 262 14.45 -1.24 9.09
C TRP A 262 13.97 -0.21 10.10
N ASP A 263 14.23 1.05 9.78
CA ASP A 263 13.81 2.22 10.55
C ASP A 263 13.12 3.18 9.58
N ARG A 264 11.82 3.37 9.80
CA ARG A 264 10.96 4.21 8.97
C ARG A 264 11.26 5.70 9.16
N LEU A 265 11.58 6.12 10.38
CA LEU A 265 11.90 7.52 10.70
C LEU A 265 13.23 7.92 10.08
N ALA A 266 14.24 7.05 10.20
CA ALA A 266 15.53 7.23 9.56
C ALA A 266 15.48 6.95 8.04
N LYS A 267 14.38 6.35 7.56
CA LYS A 267 14.20 5.87 6.18
C LYS A 267 15.33 4.95 5.73
N THR A 268 15.75 4.03 6.59
CA THR A 268 16.89 3.14 6.35
C THR A 268 16.52 1.67 6.51
N VAL A 269 17.16 0.81 5.71
CA VAL A 269 17.20 -0.65 5.88
C VAL A 269 18.64 -1.07 6.09
N SER A 270 18.88 -1.94 7.08
CA SER A 270 20.17 -2.59 7.32
C SER A 270 20.04 -4.09 7.05
N ILE A 271 20.96 -4.64 6.28
CA ILE A 271 21.00 -6.07 5.92
C ILE A 271 22.37 -6.60 6.32
N GLU A 272 22.38 -7.56 7.23
CA GLU A 272 23.60 -8.12 7.81
C GLU A 272 23.67 -9.62 7.57
N GLY A 273 24.83 -10.10 7.12
CA GLY A 273 25.08 -11.52 6.95
C GLY A 273 26.43 -11.78 6.32
N TRP A 274 26.97 -12.98 6.52
CA TRP A 274 28.26 -13.41 5.96
C TRP A 274 29.42 -12.44 6.24
N GLY A 275 29.44 -11.84 7.43
CA GLY A 275 30.46 -10.87 7.85
C GLY A 275 30.36 -9.50 7.18
N ARG A 276 29.25 -9.18 6.50
CA ARG A 276 29.03 -7.91 5.79
C ARG A 276 27.77 -7.22 6.27
N LEU A 277 27.79 -5.89 6.23
CA LEU A 277 26.64 -5.03 6.56
C LEU A 277 26.37 -4.08 5.40
N LEU A 278 25.16 -4.15 4.84
CA LEU A 278 24.64 -3.20 3.86
C LEU A 278 23.64 -2.27 4.53
N LYS A 279 23.83 -0.95 4.39
CA LYS A 279 22.84 0.06 4.79
C LYS A 279 22.30 0.76 3.57
N LEU A 280 20.99 0.68 3.37
CA LEU A 280 20.26 1.34 2.28
C LEU A 280 19.38 2.45 2.84
N SER A 281 19.66 3.69 2.45
CA SER A 281 18.77 4.85 2.66
C SER A 281 18.09 5.29 1.36
N ASN A 282 18.72 5.01 0.22
CA ASN A 282 18.22 5.37 -1.10
C ASN A 282 17.52 4.19 -1.76
N GLY A 283 16.38 4.46 -2.40
CA GLY A 283 15.66 3.48 -3.22
C GLY A 283 14.78 2.50 -2.44
N VAL A 284 14.91 2.41 -1.11
CA VAL A 284 13.97 1.66 -0.25
C VAL A 284 12.61 2.36 -0.24
N LEU A 285 11.55 1.55 -0.32
CA LEU A 285 10.18 2.04 -0.15
C LEU A 285 9.63 1.57 1.18
N PHE A 286 8.94 2.44 1.91
CA PHE A 286 8.19 2.05 3.10
C PHE A 286 6.71 2.00 2.75
N THR A 287 6.04 0.90 3.07
CA THR A 287 4.60 0.75 2.91
C THR A 287 3.90 0.93 4.25
N ASN A 288 2.58 0.81 4.30
CA ASN A 288 1.83 0.72 5.54
C ASN A 288 2.22 -0.52 6.40
N GLU A 289 2.84 -1.54 5.79
CA GLU A 289 3.11 -2.83 6.44
C GLU A 289 4.60 -3.09 6.67
N THR A 290 5.47 -2.77 5.70
CA THR A 290 6.89 -3.17 5.76
C THR A 290 7.77 -2.27 4.89
N ALA A 291 9.09 -2.47 4.98
CA ALA A 291 10.03 -1.96 3.99
C ALA A 291 10.03 -2.86 2.75
N MET A 292 10.15 -2.27 1.57
CA MET A 292 10.31 -2.97 0.30
C MET A 292 11.67 -2.60 -0.28
N ILE A 293 12.47 -3.61 -0.58
CA ILE A 293 13.90 -3.48 -0.82
C ILE A 293 14.19 -3.73 -2.30
N PRO A 294 15.00 -2.89 -2.97
CA PRO A 294 15.38 -3.13 -4.36
C PRO A 294 16.26 -4.38 -4.45
N LEU A 295 15.73 -5.43 -5.10
CA LEU A 295 16.37 -6.74 -5.19
C LEU A 295 17.78 -6.66 -5.78
N ARG A 296 17.95 -5.85 -6.82
CA ARG A 296 19.24 -5.65 -7.50
C ARG A 296 20.33 -5.14 -6.56
N ALA A 297 20.02 -4.15 -5.72
CA ALA A 297 21.02 -3.54 -4.84
C ALA A 297 21.59 -4.55 -3.84
N VAL A 298 20.73 -5.44 -3.32
CA VAL A 298 21.15 -6.48 -2.37
C VAL A 298 21.94 -7.58 -3.07
N ALA A 299 21.45 -8.05 -4.22
CA ALA A 299 22.12 -9.09 -4.99
C ALA A 299 23.54 -8.65 -5.42
N GLU A 300 23.69 -7.46 -5.99
CA GLU A 300 24.99 -6.92 -6.41
C GLU A 300 25.93 -6.75 -5.22
N TRP A 301 25.42 -6.26 -4.07
CA TRP A 301 26.25 -6.10 -2.88
C TRP A 301 26.84 -7.44 -2.42
N PHE A 302 26.02 -8.49 -2.36
CA PHE A 302 26.44 -9.79 -1.87
C PHE A 302 27.08 -10.69 -2.94
N GLY A 303 27.06 -10.30 -4.22
CA GLY A 303 27.72 -11.00 -5.31
C GLY A 303 26.84 -12.00 -6.06
N ALA A 304 25.51 -11.94 -5.91
CA ALA A 304 24.59 -12.79 -6.66
C ALA A 304 24.38 -12.27 -8.10
N ALA A 305 24.36 -13.19 -9.07
CA ALA A 305 24.04 -12.85 -10.45
C ALA A 305 22.52 -12.83 -10.67
N LEU A 306 22.04 -11.81 -11.38
CA LEU A 306 20.62 -11.62 -11.70
C LEU A 306 20.38 -11.61 -13.21
N SER A 307 19.27 -12.21 -13.64
CA SER A 307 18.72 -12.01 -14.99
C SER A 307 17.22 -11.72 -14.93
N TRP A 308 16.74 -10.92 -15.88
CA TRP A 308 15.33 -10.53 -15.98
C TRP A 308 14.76 -10.99 -17.32
N GLU A 309 13.61 -11.64 -17.25
CA GLU A 309 12.71 -11.92 -18.36
C GLU A 309 11.37 -11.21 -18.06
N PRO A 310 10.50 -10.95 -19.06
CA PRO A 310 9.19 -10.36 -18.79
C PRO A 310 8.42 -11.12 -17.70
N GLY A 311 8.12 -10.44 -16.59
CA GLY A 311 7.40 -11.02 -15.43
C GLY A 311 8.20 -12.01 -14.58
N ARG A 312 9.52 -12.15 -14.81
CA ARG A 312 10.36 -13.14 -14.16
C ARG A 312 11.74 -12.58 -13.80
N VAL A 313 12.18 -12.83 -12.58
CA VAL A 313 13.55 -12.55 -12.14
C VAL A 313 14.21 -13.85 -11.73
N GLN A 314 15.41 -14.11 -12.25
CA GLN A 314 16.23 -15.24 -11.82
C GLN A 314 17.44 -14.76 -11.04
N ILE A 315 17.73 -15.49 -9.97
CA ILE A 315 18.86 -15.28 -9.07
C ILE A 315 19.69 -16.56 -9.08
N LYS A 316 20.98 -16.44 -9.39
CA LYS A 316 21.94 -17.53 -9.25
C LYS A 316 22.72 -17.34 -7.95
N SER A 317 22.54 -18.25 -7.00
CA SER A 317 23.13 -18.18 -5.65
C SER A 317 24.60 -18.61 -5.60
N GLY A 318 25.08 -19.31 -6.64
CA GLY A 318 26.41 -19.95 -6.69
C GLY A 318 27.64 -19.02 -6.60
N MET A 319 27.45 -17.73 -6.33
CA MET A 319 28.50 -16.74 -6.10
C MET A 319 28.46 -16.12 -4.68
N LEU A 320 27.50 -16.52 -3.83
CA LEU A 320 27.36 -15.99 -2.48
C LEU A 320 28.30 -16.74 -1.50
N PRO A 321 29.15 -16.04 -0.72
CA PRO A 321 30.00 -16.68 0.27
C PRO A 321 29.14 -17.39 1.34
N GLY A 322 29.25 -18.72 1.41
CA GLY A 322 28.42 -19.58 2.27
C GLY A 322 27.45 -20.48 1.52
N CYS A 323 27.17 -20.22 0.23
CA CYS A 323 26.49 -21.14 -0.68
C CYS A 323 27.49 -22.09 -1.36
N ALA A 324 28.43 -22.67 -0.60
CA ALA A 324 29.21 -23.79 -1.11
C ALA A 324 28.30 -25.02 -1.18
N SER A 325 27.89 -25.37 -2.40
CA SER A 325 27.32 -26.66 -2.83
C SER A 325 26.52 -27.44 -1.77
N ARG A 326 25.19 -27.23 -1.72
CA ARG A 326 24.28 -28.37 -1.46
C ARG A 326 24.21 -29.22 -2.72
N SER A 327 25.32 -29.82 -3.13
CA SER A 327 25.29 -30.94 -4.07
C SER A 327 24.88 -32.18 -3.28
N GLU A 328 23.79 -32.80 -3.72
CA GLU A 328 23.40 -34.19 -3.42
C GLU A 328 23.15 -34.56 -1.95
N ALA A 329 22.02 -34.11 -1.41
CA ALA A 329 21.29 -34.91 -0.43
C ALA A 329 19.93 -35.25 -1.04
N ALA A 330 19.85 -36.44 -1.64
CA ALA A 330 18.62 -37.00 -2.18
C ALA A 330 17.49 -36.91 -1.13
N VAL A 331 16.45 -36.14 -1.44
CA VAL A 331 15.17 -36.21 -0.73
C VAL A 331 14.57 -37.58 -1.04
N LYS A 332 14.82 -38.58 -0.19
CA LYS A 332 14.04 -39.81 -0.21
C LYS A 332 12.63 -39.48 0.30
N PRO A 333 11.56 -39.83 -0.44
CA PRO A 333 10.20 -39.64 0.03
C PRO A 333 9.96 -40.49 1.28
N LYS A 334 9.45 -39.85 2.32
CA LYS A 334 9.11 -40.47 3.61
C LYS A 334 7.85 -41.32 3.41
N PHE A 335 8.01 -42.60 3.10
CA PHE A 335 6.90 -43.55 3.12
C PHE A 335 6.42 -43.75 4.56
N LEU A 336 5.09 -43.66 4.74
CA LEU A 336 4.37 -44.06 5.94
C LEU A 336 4.74 -45.49 6.32
N GLN A 337 5.34 -45.69 7.50
CA GLN A 337 5.47 -47.03 8.09
C GLN A 337 4.17 -47.38 8.81
N PRO A 338 3.60 -48.59 8.62
CA PRO A 338 2.50 -49.07 9.43
C PRO A 338 3.00 -49.54 10.81
N SER A 339 2.13 -49.38 11.80
CA SER A 339 2.29 -49.75 13.22
C SER A 339 2.69 -51.22 13.45
N PRO A 340 3.43 -51.54 14.53
CA PRO A 340 3.87 -52.90 14.80
C PRO A 340 2.75 -53.74 15.44
N THR A 341 2.35 -54.81 14.77
CA THR A 341 1.57 -55.92 15.35
C THR A 341 2.51 -57.04 15.81
N SER A 342 2.41 -57.35 17.10
CA SER A 342 2.54 -58.65 17.77
C SER A 342 3.45 -59.74 17.15
N THR A 343 4.46 -60.12 17.94
CA THR A 343 5.20 -61.39 17.86
C THR A 343 4.26 -62.61 17.89
N PRO A 344 4.68 -63.73 17.29
CA PRO A 344 4.69 -64.99 18.05
C PRO A 344 5.96 -65.84 17.87
N CYS A 345 6.26 -66.59 18.94
CA CYS A 345 6.91 -67.91 19.12
C CYS A 345 7.96 -68.38 18.10
N THR A 346 9.12 -68.93 18.49
CA THR A 346 9.41 -69.89 19.58
C THR A 346 10.72 -69.64 20.29
#